data_AF-A0A6M0CGK5-F1
#
_entry.id   AF-A0A6M0CGK5-F1
#
_cell.length_a   1.000
_cell.length_b   1.000
_cell.length_c   1.000
_cell.angle_alpha   90.00
_cell.angle_beta   90.00
_cell.angle_gamma   90.00
#
_symmetry.space_group_name_H-M   'P 1'
#
loop_
_entity.id
_entity.type
_entity.pdbx_description
1 polymer ?
#
loop_
_entity_poly.entity_id
_entity_poly.type
_entity_poly.pdbx_seq_one_letter_code
_entity_poly.pdbx_strand_id
1 'polypeptide(L)' 'MLTLDVFEEIAERYPQAALICLQRLAKISEEEILSLFARIPQDYISEISREFARQILIINQNKLLQIGEKLQ' A
#
# COMPACT_ATOMS: atom_id res chain seq x y z
N MET A 1 -1.21 13.81 -11.86
CA MET A 1 -0.16 13.12 -11.09
C MET A 1 -0.82 11.98 -10.35
N LEU A 2 -0.46 10.74 -10.64
CA LEU A 2 -1.00 9.58 -9.95
C LEU A 2 -0.30 9.45 -8.59
N THR A 3 -0.95 8.78 -7.64
CA THR A 3 -0.49 8.66 -6.25
C THR A 3 0.90 8.05 -6.12
N LEU A 4 1.29 7.15 -7.02
CA LEU A 4 2.63 6.54 -7.05
C LEU A 4 3.69 7.54 -7.54
N ASP A 5 3.39 8.31 -8.59
CA ASP A 5 4.28 9.35 -9.12
C ASP A 5 4.62 10.39 -8.03
N VAL A 6 3.62 10.77 -7.21
CA VAL A 6 3.84 11.69 -6.07
C VAL A 6 4.81 11.07 -5.07
N PHE A 7 4.67 9.78 -4.78
CA PHE A 7 5.54 9.11 -3.83
C PHE A 7 6.98 9.06 -4.34
N GLU A 8 7.20 8.75 -5.63
CA GLU A 8 8.53 8.77 -6.26
C GLU A 8 9.19 10.16 -6.13
N GLU A 9 8.48 11.24 -6.50
CA GLU A 9 9.01 12.61 -6.40
C GLU A 9 9.38 12.99 -4.95
N ILE A 10 8.56 12.59 -3.98
CA ILE A 10 8.84 12.85 -2.55
C ILE A 10 10.01 11.99 -2.07
N ALA A 11 10.14 10.76 -2.55
CA ALA A 11 11.23 9.86 -2.18
C ALA A 11 12.59 10.38 -2.67
N GLU A 12 12.65 11.03 -3.84
CA GLU A 12 13.86 11.71 -4.31
C GLU A 12 14.29 12.85 -3.37
N ARG A 13 13.32 13.61 -2.83
CA ARG A 13 13.59 14.72 -1.91
C ARG A 13 13.92 14.28 -0.49
N TYR A 14 13.31 13.18 -0.03
CA TYR A 14 13.40 12.70 1.35
C TYR A 14 13.63 11.18 1.41
N PRO A 15 14.78 10.68 0.90
CA PRO A 15 14.99 9.24 0.70
C PRO A 15 14.95 8.43 2.00
N GLN A 16 15.48 8.97 3.10
CA GLN A 16 15.48 8.29 4.40
C GLN A 16 14.06 8.12 4.96
N ALA A 17 13.21 9.15 4.81
CA ALA A 17 11.82 9.07 5.25
C ALA A 17 11.03 8.07 4.39
N ALA A 18 11.27 8.07 3.07
CA ALA A 18 10.68 7.10 2.16
C ALA A 18 11.08 5.66 2.49
N LEU A 19 12.38 5.40 2.73
CA LEU A 19 12.87 4.08 3.13
C LEU A 19 12.23 3.57 4.42
N ILE A 20 12.12 4.41 5.46
CA ILE A 20 11.44 4.04 6.71
C ILE A 20 9.97 3.69 6.47
N CYS A 21 9.28 4.47 5.63
CA CYS A 21 7.88 4.21 5.27
C CYS A 21 7.74 2.86 4.57
N LEU A 22 8.60 2.59 3.58
CA LEU A 22 8.59 1.34 2.82
C LEU A 22 8.98 0.12 3.66
N GLN A 23 9.94 0.26 4.58
CA GLN A 23 10.29 -0.80 5.53
C GLN A 23 9.13 -1.16 6.47
N ARG A 24 8.32 -0.19 6.85
CA ARG A 24 7.09 -0.45 7.63
C ARG A 24 6.02 -1.10 6.76
N LEU A 25 5.86 -0.61 5.53
CA LEU A 25 4.92 -1.16 4.56
C LEU A 25 5.20 -2.63 4.23
N ALA A 26 6.48 -3.00 4.12
CA ALA A 26 6.93 -4.38 3.83
C ALA A 26 6.62 -5.37 4.96
N LYS A 27 6.35 -4.88 6.18
CA LYS A 27 6.02 -5.74 7.33
C LYS A 27 4.54 -6.12 7.39
N ILE A 28 3.70 -5.43 6.62
CA ILE A 28 2.26 -5.66 6.62
C ILE A 28 1.96 -6.86 5.72
N SER A 29 1.43 -7.94 6.30
CA SER A 29 1.08 -9.16 5.56
C SER A 29 -0.27 -9.07 4.86
N GLU A 30 -0.52 -9.96 3.89
CA GLU A 30 -1.82 -10.05 3.24
C GLU A 30 -2.94 -10.46 4.22
N GLU A 31 -2.64 -11.27 5.24
CA GLU A 31 -3.58 -11.64 6.30
C GLU A 31 -3.97 -10.43 7.16
N GLU A 32 -3.01 -9.55 7.47
CA GLU A 32 -3.30 -8.29 8.18
C GLU A 32 -4.20 -7.38 7.33
N ILE A 33 -3.95 -7.31 6.03
CA ILE A 33 -4.82 -6.60 5.08
C ILE A 33 -6.23 -7.22 5.08
N LEU A 34 -6.35 -8.54 5.01
CA LEU A 34 -7.64 -9.23 5.05
C LEU A 34 -8.39 -8.98 6.36
N SER A 35 -7.68 -9.03 7.49
CA SER A 35 -8.22 -8.70 8.82
C SER A 35 -8.71 -7.25 8.90
N LEU A 36 -7.98 -6.30 8.29
CA LEU A 36 -8.40 -4.90 8.22
C LEU A 36 -9.73 -4.76 7.46
N PHE A 37 -9.85 -5.41 6.30
CA PHE A 37 -11.09 -5.38 5.54
C PHE A 37 -12.22 -6.04 6.33
N ALA A 38 -12.00 -7.17 7.01
CA ALA A 38 -13.04 -7.85 7.80
C ALA A 38 -13.68 -6.97 8.91
N ARG A 39 -13.00 -5.90 9.34
CA ARG A 39 -13.52 -4.94 10.33
C ARG A 39 -14.52 -3.93 9.76
N ILE A 40 -14.62 -3.80 8.43
CA ILE A 40 -15.58 -2.90 7.78
C ILE A 40 -16.97 -3.57 7.84
N PRO A 41 -17.99 -2.95 8.46
CA PRO A 41 -19.32 -3.54 8.55
C PRO A 41 -19.88 -3.91 7.17
N GLN A 42 -20.62 -5.01 7.09
CA GLN A 42 -21.10 -5.55 5.81
C GLN A 42 -22.05 -4.59 5.07
N ASP A 43 -22.72 -3.70 5.79
CA ASP A 43 -23.70 -2.77 5.21
C ASP A 43 -23.05 -1.54 4.54
N TYR A 44 -21.74 -1.35 4.71
CA TYR A 44 -21.02 -0.16 4.20
C TYR A 44 -20.49 -0.39 2.78
N ILE A 45 -20.02 -1.61 2.50
CA ILE A 45 -19.47 -1.98 1.19
C ILE A 45 -19.90 -3.39 0.83
N SER A 46 -20.24 -3.58 -0.44
CA SER A 46 -20.54 -4.91 -0.97
C SER A 46 -19.31 -5.82 -0.88
N GLU A 47 -19.54 -7.14 -0.87
CA GLU A 47 -18.43 -8.10 -0.86
C GLU A 47 -17.53 -7.98 -2.09
N ILE A 48 -18.10 -7.64 -3.25
CA ILE A 48 -17.35 -7.37 -4.47
C ILE A 48 -16.44 -6.16 -4.29
N SER A 49 -16.95 -5.08 -3.67
CA SER A 49 -16.18 -3.87 -3.39
C SER A 49 -15.05 -4.12 -2.39
N ARG A 50 -15.31 -4.97 -1.38
CA ARG A 50 -14.32 -5.39 -0.39
C ARG A 50 -13.17 -6.14 -1.05
N GLU A 51 -13.50 -7.13 -1.88
CA GLU A 51 -12.49 -7.94 -2.58
C GLU A 51 -11.69 -7.10 -3.58
N PHE A 52 -12.37 -6.25 -4.36
CA PHE A 52 -11.70 -5.32 -5.27
C PHE A 52 -10.71 -4.41 -4.54
N ALA A 53 -11.15 -3.75 -3.46
CA ALA A 53 -10.30 -2.84 -2.70
C ALA A 53 -9.10 -3.57 -2.06
N ARG A 54 -9.31 -4.80 -1.57
CA ARG A 54 -8.24 -5.67 -1.05
C ARG A 54 -7.17 -5.95 -2.11
N GLN A 55 -7.59 -6.37 -3.31
CA GLN A 55 -6.66 -6.65 -4.40
C GLN A 55 -5.89 -5.40 -4.84
N ILE A 56 -6.58 -4.25 -4.97
CA ILE A 56 -5.94 -2.99 -5.32
C ILE A 56 -4.91 -2.57 -4.26
N LEU A 57 -5.21 -2.77 -2.97
CA LEU A 57 -4.28 -2.43 -1.90
C LEU A 57 -3.00 -3.27 -1.99
N ILE A 58 -3.12 -4.58 -2.22
CA ILE A 58 -1.98 -5.50 -2.40
C ILE A 58 -1.16 -5.10 -3.65
N ILE A 59 -1.83 -4.84 -4.78
CA ILE A 59 -1.16 -4.39 -6.01
C ILE A 59 -0.37 -3.09 -5.76
N ASN A 60 -0.96 -2.13 -5.06
CA ASN A 60 -0.31 -0.85 -4.78
C ASN A 60 0.83 -0.99 -3.78
N GLN A 61 0.69 -1.85 -2.77
CA GLN A 61 1.77 -2.18 -1.83
C GLN A 61 2.98 -2.71 -2.59
N ASN A 62 2.78 -3.71 -3.46
CA ASN A 62 3.86 -4.31 -4.26
C ASN A 62 4.55 -3.27 -5.16
N LYS A 63 3.79 -2.40 -5.82
CA LYS A 63 4.36 -1.31 -6.64
C LYS A 63 5.21 -0.34 -5.82
N LEU A 64 4.75 0.04 -4.62
CA LEU A 64 5.52 0.92 -3.72
C LEU A 64 6.81 0.25 -3.25
N LEU A 65 6.76 -1.05 -2.91
CA LEU A 65 7.96 -1.78 -2.49
C LEU A 65 9.00 -1.89 -3.61
N GLN A 66 8.58 -2.08 -4.86
CA GLN A 66 9.46 -2.05 -6.03
C GLN A 66 10.13 -0.69 -6.25
N ILE A 67 9.48 0.42 -5.87
CA ILE A 67 10.10 1.75 -5.88
C ILE A 67 11.24 1.78 -4.85
N GLY A 68 11.02 1.19 -3.67
CA GLY A 68 12.04 1.08 -2.62
C GLY A 68 13.32 0.38 -3.03
N GLU A 69 13.21 -0.68 -3.84
CA GLU A 69 14.36 -1.41 -4.37
C GLU A 69 15.24 -0.53 -5.27
N LYS A 70 14.69 0.50 -5.91
CA LYS A 70 15.43 1.46 -6.75
C LYS A 70 16.11 2.57 -5.96
N LEU A 71 15.75 2.74 -4.68
CA LEU A 71 16.28 3.80 -3.79
C LEU A 71 17.46 3.33 -2.93
N GLN A 72 17.80 2.04 -2.99
CA GLN A 72 18.95 1.42 -2.29
C GLN A 72 20.19 1.41 -3.18
#